data_AF-A0A9N9C3E5-F1
#
_entry.id   AF-A0A9N9C3E5-F1
#
_cell.length_a   1.000
_cell.length_b   1.000
_cell.length_c   1.000
_cell.angle_alpha   90.00
_cell.angle_beta   90.00
_cell.angle_gamma   90.00
#
_symmetry.space_group_name_H-M   'P 1'
#
loop_
_entity.id
_entity.type
_entity.pdbx_description
1 polymer ?
#
loop_
_entity_poly.entity_id
_entity_poly.type
_entity_poly.pdbx_seq_one_letter_code
_entity_poly.pdbx_strand_id
1 'polypeptide(L)'
;ELNNAPQIPKVPTMEKSIKEFKNYKCMQANPYRIFWDLECLIEKLTPEENAQLTRTEKLQRHKPCGYSYVVVGMDSFGNYEITSYDSYRGPNALERFVDKLEEELAEIKADLYYLRK
;
A
#
# COMPACT_ATOMS: atom_id res chain seq x y z
N GLU A 1 -11.21 31.58 27.49
CA GLU A 1 -11.35 32.70 26.54
C GLU A 1 -10.74 32.29 25.21
N LEU A 2 -11.51 32.35 24.12
CA LEU A 2 -11.05 31.95 22.78
C LEU A 2 -10.38 33.16 22.13
N ASN A 3 -9.09 33.05 21.83
CA ASN A 3 -8.31 34.17 21.32
C ASN A 3 -8.60 34.36 19.81
N ASN A 4 -9.41 35.36 19.47
CA ASN A 4 -9.87 35.67 18.10
C ASN A 4 -8.85 36.49 17.27
N ALA A 5 -7.57 36.52 17.66
CA ALA A 5 -6.54 37.20 16.90
C ALA A 5 -6.22 36.44 15.60
N PRO A 6 -6.07 37.13 14.45
CA PRO A 6 -5.66 36.48 13.21
C PRO A 6 -4.32 35.77 13.41
N GLN A 7 -4.31 34.45 13.21
CA GLN A 7 -3.08 33.66 13.27
C GLN A 7 -2.25 33.98 12.02
N ILE A 8 -1.25 34.85 12.16
CA ILE A 8 -0.26 35.09 11.12
C ILE A 8 0.57 33.81 10.96
N PRO A 9 0.58 33.14 9.80
CA PRO A 9 1.42 31.97 9.58
C PRO A 9 2.90 32.39 9.72
N LYS A 10 3.54 32.01 10.84
CA LYS A 10 4.98 32.23 11.03
C LYS A 10 5.72 31.05 10.43
N VAL A 11 6.56 31.32 9.44
CA VAL A 11 7.50 30.33 8.90
C VAL A 11 8.40 29.85 10.05
N PRO A 12 8.62 28.53 10.22
CA PRO A 12 9.50 28.04 11.28
C PRO A 12 10.92 28.57 11.10
N THR A 13 11.57 28.95 12.19
CA THR A 13 13.02 29.20 12.18
C THR A 13 13.77 27.91 11.86
N MET A 14 15.00 27.99 11.33
CA MET A 14 15.78 26.81 10.90
C MET A 14 15.87 25.73 12.01
N GLU A 15 16.00 26.14 13.26
CA GLU A 15 16.03 25.28 14.46
C GLU A 15 14.71 24.57 14.78
N LYS A 16 13.57 25.08 14.29
CA LYS A 16 12.22 24.51 14.48
C LYS A 16 11.59 24.01 13.18
N SER A 17 12.38 23.96 12.10
CA SER A 17 11.96 23.50 10.78
C SER A 17 11.77 21.98 10.73
N ILE A 18 12.44 21.25 11.62
CA ILE A 18 12.35 19.80 11.71
C ILE A 18 11.13 19.45 12.57
N LYS A 19 10.08 18.97 11.91
CA LYS A 19 8.95 18.33 12.59
C LYS A 19 9.21 16.83 12.65
N GLU A 20 9.60 16.36 13.82
CA GLU A 20 9.72 14.93 14.11
C GLU A 20 8.49 14.44 14.87
N PHE A 21 7.98 13.27 14.48
CA PHE A 21 6.86 12.65 15.17
C PHE A 21 7.39 11.88 16.38
N LYS A 22 7.34 12.50 17.57
CA LYS A 22 7.88 11.88 18.81
C LYS A 22 6.94 10.88 19.47
N ASN A 23 5.66 10.87 19.07
CA ASN A 23 4.66 10.09 19.76
C ASN A 23 4.51 8.68 19.17
N TYR A 24 5.55 7.87 19.30
CA TYR A 24 5.55 6.46 18.90
C TYR A 24 4.60 5.61 19.76
N LYS A 25 4.24 6.08 20.96
CA LYS A 25 3.39 5.37 21.93
C LYS A 25 1.91 5.25 21.50
N CYS A 26 1.47 6.07 20.54
CA CYS A 26 0.11 6.04 20.01
C CYS A 26 0.03 5.51 18.57
N MET A 27 1.10 4.87 18.06
CA MET A 27 1.05 4.20 16.77
C MET A 27 0.17 2.95 16.90
N GLN A 28 -0.73 2.75 15.94
CA GLN A 28 -1.43 1.48 15.81
C GLN A 28 -0.39 0.38 15.65
N ALA A 29 -0.45 -0.65 16.49
CA ALA A 29 0.42 -1.81 16.36
C ALA A 29 0.18 -2.42 14.97
N ASN A 30 1.19 -2.31 14.11
CA ASN A 30 1.14 -2.84 12.76
C ASN A 30 2.30 -3.83 12.59
N PRO A 31 2.15 -5.07 13.08
CA PRO A 31 3.22 -6.06 13.08
C PRO A 31 3.58 -6.52 11.67
N TYR A 32 2.74 -6.29 10.67
CA TYR A 32 2.97 -6.73 9.29
C TYR A 32 2.61 -5.63 8.28
N ARG A 33 3.43 -5.46 7.24
CA ARG A 33 3.20 -4.52 6.13
C ARG A 33 3.47 -5.21 4.82
N ILE A 34 2.59 -5.00 3.84
CA ILE A 34 2.81 -5.49 2.48
C ILE A 34 2.98 -4.29 1.57
N PHE A 35 4.17 -4.16 0.99
CA PHE A 35 4.45 -3.23 -0.10
C PHE A 35 4.27 -3.98 -1.40
N TRP A 36 3.53 -3.40 -2.35
CA TRP A 36 3.28 -4.05 -3.62
C TRP A 36 3.13 -3.03 -4.75
N ASP A 37 3.37 -3.49 -5.97
CA ASP A 37 3.12 -2.75 -7.20
C ASP A 37 2.63 -3.70 -8.30
N LEU A 38 1.82 -3.17 -9.22
CA LEU A 38 1.31 -3.88 -10.39
C LEU A 38 1.88 -3.28 -11.68
N GLU A 39 2.47 -4.14 -12.49
CA GLU A 39 2.86 -3.78 -13.85
C GLU A 39 1.65 -3.95 -14.78
N CYS A 40 1.34 -2.91 -15.56
CA CYS A 40 0.20 -2.90 -16.47
C CYS A 40 0.60 -2.54 -17.89
N LEU A 41 0.07 -3.28 -18.87
CA LEU A 41 0.08 -2.88 -20.27
C LEU A 41 -1.12 -2.00 -20.59
N ILE A 42 -0.92 -1.07 -21.51
CA ILE A 42 -1.97 -0.17 -21.98
C ILE A 42 -2.56 -0.76 -23.26
N GLU A 43 -3.83 -1.14 -23.21
CA GLU A 43 -4.60 -1.59 -24.37
C GLU A 43 -5.53 -0.47 -24.83
N LYS A 44 -5.63 -0.28 -26.15
CA LYS A 44 -6.65 0.60 -26.74
C LYS A 44 -8.00 -0.11 -26.68
N LEU A 45 -9.05 0.61 -26.31
CA LEU A 45 -10.41 0.06 -26.37
C LEU A 45 -10.87 0.00 -27.83
N THR A 46 -11.71 -0.97 -28.15
CA THR A 46 -12.36 -1.03 -29.46
C THR A 46 -13.49 0.01 -29.55
N PRO A 47 -13.88 0.45 -30.76
CA PRO A 47 -15.01 1.35 -30.95
C PRO A 47 -16.31 0.81 -30.34
N GLU A 48 -16.52 -0.50 -30.36
CA GLU A 48 -17.70 -1.16 -29.78
C GLU A 48 -17.72 -1.08 -28.26
N GLU A 49 -16.58 -1.28 -27.60
CA GLU A 49 -16.44 -1.14 -26.14
C GLU A 49 -16.70 0.32 -25.71
N ASN A 50 -16.26 1.29 -26.50
CA ASN A 50 -16.49 2.71 -26.24
C ASN A 50 -17.94 3.14 -26.51
N ALA A 51 -18.59 2.59 -27.53
CA ALA A 51 -19.98 2.90 -27.86
C ALA A 51 -20.98 2.49 -26.77
N GLN A 52 -20.61 1.54 -25.90
CA GLN A 52 -21.40 1.17 -24.71
C GLN A 52 -21.38 2.25 -23.62
N LEU A 53 -20.45 3.21 -23.69
CA LEU A 53 -20.35 4.31 -22.74
C LEU A 53 -21.17 5.50 -23.26
N THR A 54 -22.25 5.82 -22.56
CA THR A 54 -23.24 6.81 -23.03
C THR A 54 -22.77 8.27 -22.94
N ARG A 55 -21.73 8.57 -22.13
CA ARG A 55 -21.33 9.95 -21.79
C ARG A 55 -19.82 10.17 -21.61
N THR A 56 -19.00 9.13 -21.71
CA THR A 56 -17.56 9.22 -21.43
C THR A 56 -16.80 8.30 -22.36
N GLU A 57 -15.81 8.82 -23.06
CA GLU A 57 -14.93 8.02 -23.91
C GLU A 57 -13.78 7.46 -23.06
N LYS A 58 -13.59 6.13 -23.06
CA LYS A 58 -12.40 5.52 -22.47
C LYS A 58 -11.35 5.38 -23.57
N LEU A 59 -10.25 6.11 -23.42
CA LEU A 59 -9.17 6.07 -24.41
C LEU A 59 -8.35 4.77 -24.32
N GLN A 60 -8.09 4.31 -23.10
CA GLN A 60 -7.15 3.22 -22.83
C GLN A 60 -7.59 2.42 -21.59
N ARG A 61 -7.25 1.13 -21.58
CA ARG A 61 -7.44 0.21 -20.46
C ARG A 61 -6.08 -0.28 -19.97
N HIS A 62 -5.84 -0.18 -18.67
CA HIS A 62 -4.68 -0.81 -18.04
C HIS A 62 -5.00 -2.27 -17.75
N LYS A 63 -4.23 -3.17 -18.35
CA LYS A 63 -4.32 -4.61 -18.13
C LYS A 63 -3.11 -5.05 -17.32
N PRO A 64 -3.30 -5.54 -16.08
CA PRO A 64 -2.22 -6.09 -15.28
C PRO A 64 -1.51 -7.23 -16.03
N CYS A 65 -0.19 -7.17 -16.09
CA CYS A 65 0.67 -8.16 -16.72
C CYS A 65 1.81 -8.62 -15.81
N GLY A 66 1.93 -8.04 -14.61
CA GLY A 66 2.88 -8.48 -13.60
C GLY A 66 2.60 -7.84 -12.25
N TYR A 67 3.25 -8.37 -11.22
CA TYR A 67 3.25 -7.81 -9.88
C TYR A 67 4.60 -8.03 -9.20
N SER A 68 4.84 -7.25 -8.15
CA SER A 68 5.87 -7.52 -7.17
C SER A 68 5.35 -7.13 -5.80
N TYR A 69 5.62 -7.94 -4.78
CA TYR A 69 5.35 -7.55 -3.39
C TYR A 69 6.47 -7.98 -2.45
N VAL A 70 6.54 -7.29 -1.32
CA VAL A 70 7.41 -7.58 -0.18
C VAL A 70 6.59 -7.45 1.09
N VAL A 71 6.62 -8.49 1.92
CA VAL A 71 6.04 -8.49 3.26
C VAL A 71 7.14 -8.17 4.26
N VAL A 72 6.85 -7.23 5.14
CA VAL A 72 7.73 -6.79 6.22
C VAL A 72 7.02 -7.07 7.54
N GLY A 73 7.59 -7.98 8.33
CA GLY A 73 7.13 -8.34 9.66
C GLY A 73 7.94 -7.65 10.75
N MET A 74 7.37 -7.53 11.94
CA MET A 74 8.03 -7.03 13.14
C MET A 74 8.43 -8.19 14.03
N ASP A 75 9.71 -8.30 14.37
CA ASP A 75 10.21 -9.31 15.29
C ASP A 75 9.78 -9.04 16.75
N SER A 76 10.11 -9.96 17.65
CA SER A 76 9.82 -9.83 19.09
C SER A 76 10.55 -8.67 19.77
N PHE A 77 11.58 -8.11 19.14
CA PHE A 77 12.37 -6.98 19.62
C PHE A 77 11.87 -5.63 19.05
N GLY A 78 10.85 -5.65 18.19
CA GLY A 78 10.29 -4.46 17.55
C GLY A 78 11.02 -4.00 16.29
N ASN A 79 11.95 -4.80 15.76
CA ASN A 79 12.62 -4.52 14.48
C ASN A 79 11.79 -5.02 13.32
N TYR A 80 11.80 -4.29 12.21
CA TYR A 80 11.12 -4.71 10.99
C TYR A 80 12.08 -5.43 10.05
N GLU A 81 11.70 -6.60 9.58
CA GLU A 81 12.46 -7.42 8.63
C GLU A 81 11.59 -7.92 7.49
N ILE A 82 12.21 -8.24 6.34
CA ILE A 82 11.49 -8.82 5.20
C ILE A 82 11.22 -10.29 5.52
N THR A 83 9.96 -10.68 5.58
CA THR A 83 9.53 -12.04 5.91
C THR A 83 9.25 -12.87 4.67
N SER A 84 8.75 -12.24 3.61
CA SER A 84 8.46 -12.90 2.32
C SER A 84 8.44 -11.88 1.19
N TYR A 85 8.61 -12.36 -0.04
CA TYR A 85 8.47 -11.57 -1.25
C TYR A 85 8.15 -12.49 -2.42
N ASP A 86 7.46 -11.96 -3.43
CA ASP A 86 7.24 -12.66 -4.69
C ASP A 86 7.13 -11.66 -5.83
N SER A 87 7.49 -12.10 -7.03
CA SER A 87 7.33 -11.31 -8.25
C SER A 87 6.96 -12.21 -9.41
N TYR A 88 6.07 -11.73 -10.27
CA TYR A 88 5.57 -12.51 -11.37
C TYR A 88 5.22 -11.63 -12.57
N ARG A 89 5.39 -12.20 -13.77
CA ARG A 89 4.95 -11.61 -15.04
C ARG A 89 4.22 -12.64 -15.85
N GLY A 90 3.00 -12.32 -16.27
CA GLY A 90 2.15 -13.21 -17.03
C GLY A 90 0.74 -12.66 -17.22
N PRO A 91 -0.05 -13.28 -18.11
CA PRO A 91 -1.40 -12.82 -18.43
C PRO A 91 -2.39 -12.97 -17.27
N ASN A 92 -2.09 -13.85 -16.30
CA ASN A 92 -2.88 -14.12 -15.10
C ASN A 92 -2.26 -13.47 -13.84
N ALA A 93 -1.56 -12.35 -14.01
CA ALA A 93 -0.83 -11.72 -12.91
C ALA A 93 -1.73 -11.29 -11.77
N LEU A 94 -2.93 -10.78 -12.06
CA LEU A 94 -3.85 -10.30 -11.02
C LEU A 94 -4.42 -11.46 -10.20
N GLU A 95 -4.83 -12.55 -10.86
CA GLU A 95 -5.36 -13.74 -10.19
C GLU A 95 -4.31 -14.33 -9.27
N ARG A 96 -3.09 -14.56 -9.78
CA ARG A 96 -1.98 -15.10 -8.99
C ARG A 96 -1.58 -14.18 -7.84
N PHE A 97 -1.65 -12.86 -8.04
CA PHE A 97 -1.37 -11.89 -6.98
C PHE A 97 -2.35 -12.05 -5.81
N VAL A 98 -3.65 -12.19 -6.11
CA VAL A 98 -4.68 -12.40 -5.09
C VAL A 98 -4.44 -13.73 -4.36
N ASP A 99 -4.19 -14.81 -5.09
CA ASP A 99 -3.89 -16.13 -4.49
C ASP A 99 -2.70 -16.02 -3.52
N LYS A 100 -1.65 -15.31 -3.92
CA LYS A 100 -0.47 -15.08 -3.07
C LYS A 100 -0.79 -14.25 -1.84
N LEU A 101 -1.59 -13.20 -1.95
CA LEU A 101 -2.00 -12.42 -0.78
C LEU A 101 -2.84 -13.25 0.21
N GLU A 102 -3.63 -14.21 -0.27
CA GLU A 102 -4.37 -15.14 0.59
C GLU A 102 -3.43 -16.12 1.32
N GLU A 103 -2.40 -16.62 0.64
CA GLU A 103 -1.32 -17.43 1.26
C GLU A 103 -0.60 -16.63 2.35
N GLU A 104 -0.15 -15.40 2.05
CA GLU A 104 0.51 -14.52 3.02
C GLU A 104 -0.41 -14.22 4.22
N LEU A 105 -1.70 -14.01 3.98
CA LEU A 105 -2.68 -13.79 5.05
C LEU A 105 -2.81 -15.01 5.98
N ALA A 106 -2.76 -16.23 5.42
CA ALA A 106 -2.81 -17.47 6.21
C ALA A 106 -1.56 -17.61 7.10
N GLU A 107 -0.37 -17.38 6.53
CA GLU A 107 0.90 -17.42 7.25
C GLU A 107 0.97 -16.36 8.36
N ILE A 108 0.61 -15.12 8.06
CA ILE A 108 0.58 -14.02 9.04
C ILE A 108 -0.39 -14.35 10.18
N LYS A 109 -1.56 -14.93 9.89
CA LYS A 109 -2.52 -15.34 10.94
C LYS A 109 -1.96 -16.45 11.82
N ALA A 110 -1.27 -17.42 11.23
CA ALA A 110 -0.65 -18.52 11.97
C ALA A 110 0.43 -17.98 12.91
N ASP A 111 1.33 -17.13 12.40
CA ASP A 111 2.39 -16.51 13.19
C ASP A 111 1.83 -15.67 14.36
N LEU A 112 0.86 -14.78 14.08
CA LEU A 112 0.22 -13.97 15.13
C LEU A 112 -0.51 -14.81 16.19
N TYR A 113 -0.99 -16.01 15.82
CA TYR A 113 -1.58 -16.94 16.78
C TYR A 113 -0.53 -17.53 17.72
N TYR A 114 0.64 -17.91 17.20
CA TYR A 114 1.74 -18.44 18.03
C TYR A 114 2.32 -17.37 18.97
N LEU A 115 2.47 -16.13 18.50
CA LEU A 115 2.98 -15.01 19.32
C LEU A 115 2.04 -14.62 20.48
N ARG A 116 0.77 -15.05 20.45
CA ARG A 116 -0.21 -14.76 21.50
C ARG A 116 -0.27 -15.83 22.62
N LYS A 117 0.36 -16.99 22.43
CA LYS A 117 0.45 -18.04 23.47
C LYS A 117 1.68 -17.86 24.35
#